data_AF-F7ABC3-F1
#
_entry.id   AF-F7ABC3-F1
#
_cell.length_a   1.000
_cell.length_b   1.000
_cell.length_c   1.000
_cell.angle_alpha   90.00
_cell.angle_beta   90.00
_cell.angle_gamma   90.00
#
_symmetry.space_group_name_H-M   'P 1'
#
loop_
_entity.id
_entity.type
_entity.pdbx_description
1 polymer ?
#
loop_
_entity_poly.entity_id
_entity_poly.type
_entity_poly.pdbx_seq_one_letter_code
_entity_poly.pdbx_strand_id
1 'polypeptide(L)'
;MVTAPSSTPAGSGSELRKAGQGWGLSSATRAPCLKNAALLGPGVLQATRIFHTGQPSLAPVPPLPEYGGKVRLGLIPEEFFQFLYPKTGVTGPYVLGTGLILYFLSKEIYVITPETISAISTIGVLVYIVKKYGASIGEFADKLNEQKIAQLEEVKQASIKQIQDAIDLEKSQQALVQKRHYLFDVQRNNIAMALELTYRERLHRVYKEVKNRLDYQISVQNMMRRKEQEHMVNWVEKHVVQSLSTQQEKETIAKCISDLKLLAKKAQAQPVV
;
A
#
# COMPACT_ATOMS: atom_id res chain seq x y z
N MET A 1 35.47 -23.60 -13.26
CA MET A 1 35.97 -24.86 -13.83
C MET A 1 36.86 -25.50 -12.77
N VAL A 2 36.61 -26.78 -12.43
CA VAL A 2 37.42 -27.64 -11.51
C VAL A 2 37.22 -27.31 -10.02
N THR A 3 36.92 -28.17 -9.03
CA THR A 3 36.59 -29.62 -8.84
C THR A 3 36.11 -29.78 -7.37
N ALA A 4 35.41 -30.87 -7.05
CA ALA A 4 35.15 -31.42 -5.69
C ALA A 4 36.46 -31.98 -5.04
N PRO A 5 36.52 -32.74 -3.90
CA PRO A 5 35.47 -33.37 -3.07
C PRO A 5 35.74 -33.56 -1.53
N SER A 6 34.76 -34.21 -0.87
CA SER A 6 34.82 -35.30 0.15
C SER A 6 35.22 -35.12 1.64
N SER A 7 34.25 -35.55 2.48
CA SER A 7 34.29 -36.53 3.61
C SER A 7 34.68 -36.16 5.06
N THR A 8 33.77 -36.57 5.94
CA THR A 8 33.66 -36.68 7.43
C THR A 8 34.74 -37.55 8.12
N PRO A 9 34.96 -37.43 9.46
CA PRO A 9 34.26 -38.19 10.55
C PRO A 9 34.00 -37.34 11.83
N ALA A 10 32.96 -37.51 12.68
CA ALA A 10 32.45 -38.58 13.56
C ALA A 10 33.13 -38.74 14.97
N GLY A 11 32.36 -38.41 16.04
CA GLY A 11 32.40 -38.92 17.44
C GLY A 11 33.57 -38.51 18.36
N SER A 12 33.53 -38.47 19.70
CA SER A 12 32.54 -38.60 20.79
C SER A 12 33.35 -38.56 22.11
N GLY A 13 32.79 -38.04 23.23
CA GLY A 13 33.30 -38.28 24.60
C GLY A 13 33.44 -37.02 25.46
N SER A 14 32.50 -36.76 26.38
CA SER A 14 32.64 -36.86 27.87
C SER A 14 33.56 -35.80 28.48
N GLU A 15 33.23 -34.99 29.48
CA GLU A 15 32.50 -35.20 30.73
C GLU A 15 32.49 -33.78 31.42
N LEU A 16 31.46 -33.33 32.14
CA LEU A 16 31.48 -33.23 33.61
C LEU A 16 30.25 -32.47 34.14
N ARG A 17 29.94 -32.81 35.38
CA ARG A 17 28.70 -32.61 36.13
C ARG A 17 28.59 -31.25 36.87
N LYS A 18 27.32 -30.91 37.12
CA LYS A 18 26.72 -30.40 38.38
C LYS A 18 26.88 -28.92 38.79
N ALA A 19 25.68 -28.32 38.93
CA ALA A 19 25.10 -27.69 40.13
C ALA A 19 24.95 -26.16 40.11
N GLY A 20 23.75 -25.68 40.46
CA GLY A 20 23.57 -24.35 41.05
C GLY A 20 22.38 -23.51 40.58
N GLN A 21 21.17 -23.88 41.01
CA GLN A 21 20.08 -22.97 41.45
C GLN A 21 19.52 -21.92 40.47
N GLY A 22 18.37 -22.24 39.89
CA GLY A 22 17.41 -21.26 39.37
C GLY A 22 16.39 -20.85 40.44
N TRP A 23 16.10 -19.55 40.49
CA TRP A 23 14.90 -19.01 41.12
C TRP A 23 13.71 -19.28 40.21
N GLY A 24 12.66 -19.88 40.78
CA GLY A 24 11.43 -20.20 40.08
C GLY A 24 10.49 -19.00 39.97
N LEU A 25 9.76 -18.94 38.86
CA LEU A 25 8.31 -18.67 38.73
C LEU A 25 8.01 -18.30 37.28
N SER A 26 7.58 -19.27 36.47
CA SER A 26 6.53 -19.07 35.46
C SER A 26 6.16 -20.42 34.85
N SER A 27 4.96 -20.90 35.15
CA SER A 27 4.39 -22.14 34.64
C SER A 27 3.90 -21.96 33.20
N ALA A 28 4.75 -22.35 32.23
CA ALA A 28 4.34 -22.62 30.87
C ALA A 28 3.77 -24.05 30.78
N THR A 29 2.46 -24.19 30.58
CA THR A 29 1.83 -25.49 30.35
C THR A 29 2.00 -25.88 28.88
N ARG A 30 2.71 -26.99 28.69
CA ARG A 30 3.08 -27.64 27.43
C ARG A 30 1.88 -28.00 26.55
N ALA A 31 2.01 -27.71 25.25
CA ALA A 31 1.32 -28.43 24.20
C ALA A 31 1.89 -29.86 24.04
N PRO A 32 1.08 -30.91 23.93
CA PRO A 32 1.55 -32.22 23.54
C PRO A 32 1.64 -32.30 22.00
N CYS A 33 2.89 -32.41 21.53
CA CYS A 33 3.27 -32.77 20.17
C CYS A 33 2.84 -34.22 19.89
N LEU A 34 1.87 -34.43 18.98
CA LEU A 34 1.50 -35.75 18.50
C LEU A 34 2.27 -36.05 17.21
N LYS A 35 3.31 -36.87 17.36
CA LYS A 35 4.01 -37.55 16.27
C LYS A 35 3.06 -38.60 15.68
N ASN A 36 2.78 -38.50 14.37
CA ASN A 36 2.77 -39.60 13.40
C ASN A 36 2.20 -39.07 12.08
N ALA A 37 3.11 -38.67 11.19
CA ALA A 37 2.80 -38.45 9.79
C ALA A 37 2.68 -39.82 9.12
N ALA A 38 1.45 -40.25 8.86
CA ALA A 38 1.15 -41.32 7.93
C ALA A 38 0.68 -40.69 6.60
N LEU A 39 1.39 -41.05 5.55
CA LEU A 39 1.23 -40.65 4.16
C LEU A 39 -0.22 -40.96 3.69
N LEU A 40 -1.00 -39.94 3.31
CA LEU A 40 -2.30 -40.13 2.65
C LEU A 40 -2.18 -39.68 1.19
N GLY A 41 -2.37 -40.64 0.28
CA GLY A 41 -2.32 -40.46 -1.17
C GLY A 41 -3.46 -39.59 -1.73
N PRO A 42 -3.35 -39.17 -3.00
CA PRO A 42 -4.24 -38.21 -3.61
C PRO A 42 -5.54 -38.89 -4.02
N GLY A 43 -6.59 -38.77 -3.20
CA GLY A 43 -7.87 -39.38 -3.60
C GLY A 43 -8.99 -39.40 -2.59
N VAL A 44 -9.04 -38.48 -1.61
CA VAL A 44 -10.20 -38.36 -0.73
C VAL A 44 -10.40 -36.89 -0.36
N LEU A 45 -11.06 -36.13 -1.23
CA LEU A 45 -11.74 -34.89 -0.85
C LEU A 45 -12.99 -35.30 -0.05
N GLN A 46 -12.80 -35.70 1.20
CA GLN A 46 -13.88 -35.72 2.18
C GLN A 46 -14.25 -34.27 2.44
N ALA A 47 -15.31 -33.82 1.76
CA ALA A 47 -16.09 -32.67 2.17
C ALA A 47 -16.41 -32.87 3.65
N THR A 48 -15.62 -32.23 4.51
CA THR A 48 -15.85 -32.22 5.94
C THR A 48 -17.13 -31.43 6.11
N ARG A 49 -18.26 -32.14 6.15
CA ARG A 49 -19.50 -31.62 6.68
C ARG A 49 -19.15 -31.26 8.12
N ILE A 50 -18.92 -29.98 8.37
CA ILE A 50 -18.76 -29.43 9.71
C ILE A 50 -20.10 -29.71 10.39
N PHE A 51 -20.19 -30.85 11.06
CA PHE A 51 -21.26 -31.10 12.00
C PHE A 51 -21.05 -30.06 13.10
N HIS A 52 -21.88 -29.03 13.07
CA HIS A 52 -22.00 -28.09 14.17
C HIS A 52 -22.33 -28.87 15.43
N THR A 53 -21.34 -29.14 16.27
CA THR A 53 -21.52 -29.49 17.69
C THR A 53 -21.85 -28.24 18.50
N GLY A 54 -22.70 -27.36 17.93
CA GLY A 54 -23.31 -26.25 18.63
C GLY A 54 -24.51 -26.76 19.42
N GLN A 55 -24.75 -26.22 20.61
CA GLN A 55 -25.96 -26.52 21.35
C GLN A 55 -27.19 -26.31 20.43
N PRO A 56 -28.24 -27.14 20.52
CA PRO A 56 -29.42 -27.04 19.67
C PRO A 56 -30.14 -25.67 19.76
N SER A 57 -29.84 -24.88 20.79
CA SER A 57 -30.30 -23.50 20.98
C SER A 57 -29.66 -22.46 20.04
N LEU A 58 -28.55 -22.79 19.38
CA LEU A 58 -27.80 -21.91 18.47
C LEU A 58 -28.08 -22.22 16.99
N ALA A 59 -29.02 -23.13 16.71
CA ALA A 59 -29.44 -23.41 15.34
C ALA A 59 -30.10 -22.15 14.74
N PRO A 60 -29.83 -21.82 13.46
CA PRO A 60 -30.53 -20.75 12.78
C PRO A 60 -32.05 -21.00 12.80
N VAL A 61 -32.77 -20.15 13.52
CA VAL A 61 -34.23 -20.17 13.57
C VAL A 61 -34.76 -19.47 12.33
N PRO A 62 -35.84 -19.95 11.69
CA PRO A 62 -36.47 -19.20 10.61
C PRO A 62 -36.84 -17.79 11.07
N PRO A 63 -36.77 -16.78 10.16
CA PRO A 63 -37.19 -15.43 10.50
C PRO A 63 -38.68 -15.41 10.87
N LEU A 64 -39.05 -14.48 11.76
CA LEU A 64 -40.45 -14.27 12.09
C LEU A 64 -41.19 -13.73 10.85
N PRO A 65 -42.45 -14.14 10.62
CA PRO A 65 -43.26 -13.55 9.57
C PRO A 65 -43.49 -12.05 9.86
N GLU A 66 -43.45 -11.22 8.82
CA GLU A 66 -43.57 -9.76 8.96
C GLU A 66 -44.94 -9.31 9.47
N TYR A 67 -46.00 -10.05 9.10
CA TYR A 67 -47.37 -9.76 9.52
C TYR A 67 -47.98 -10.94 10.26
N GLY A 68 -48.61 -10.64 11.39
CA GLY A 68 -49.43 -11.59 12.14
C GLY A 68 -50.81 -11.80 11.53
N GLY A 69 -51.54 -12.80 12.02
CA GLY A 69 -52.93 -13.05 11.63
C GLY A 69 -53.83 -11.85 11.92
N LYS A 70 -54.73 -11.53 10.99
CA LYS A 70 -55.64 -10.39 11.12
C LYS A 70 -56.70 -10.67 12.18
N VAL A 71 -56.97 -9.69 13.06
CA VAL A 71 -57.96 -9.79 14.14
C VAL A 71 -59.00 -8.69 13.99
N ARG A 72 -60.29 -9.04 14.09
CA ARG A 72 -61.41 -8.07 14.17
C ARG A 72 -61.85 -7.87 15.61
N LEU A 73 -62.27 -6.65 15.94
CA LEU A 73 -62.75 -6.26 17.28
C LEU A 73 -61.73 -6.48 18.43
N GLY A 74 -60.44 -6.63 18.11
CA GLY A 74 -59.35 -6.80 19.07
C GLY A 74 -59.21 -8.19 19.69
N LEU A 75 -60.27 -9.03 19.69
CA LEU A 75 -60.26 -10.36 20.32
C LEU A 75 -60.49 -11.52 19.33
N ILE A 76 -61.24 -11.31 18.24
CA ILE A 76 -61.74 -12.40 17.41
C ILE A 76 -60.93 -12.46 16.10
N PRO A 77 -60.22 -13.57 15.82
CA PRO A 77 -59.40 -13.69 14.61
C PRO A 77 -60.25 -13.74 13.34
N GLU A 78 -59.72 -13.22 12.23
CA GLU A 78 -60.37 -13.30 10.92
C GLU A 78 -60.64 -14.75 10.50
N GLU A 79 -59.80 -15.68 10.92
CA GLU A 79 -59.95 -17.12 10.68
C GLU A 79 -61.32 -17.65 11.14
N PHE A 80 -61.85 -17.12 12.25
CA PHE A 80 -63.20 -17.47 12.73
C PHE A 80 -64.30 -16.94 11.82
N PHE A 81 -64.10 -15.74 11.24
CA PHE A 81 -65.03 -15.18 10.27
C PHE A 81 -64.99 -15.97 8.95
N GLN A 82 -63.80 -16.36 8.48
CA GLN A 82 -63.64 -17.18 7.28
C GLN A 82 -64.28 -18.56 7.43
N PHE A 83 -64.17 -19.18 8.61
CA PHE A 83 -64.81 -20.46 8.89
C PHE A 83 -66.34 -20.41 8.75
N LEU A 84 -66.97 -19.32 9.21
CA LEU A 84 -68.43 -19.14 9.17
C LEU A 84 -68.95 -18.52 7.88
N TYR A 85 -68.09 -17.84 7.12
CA TYR A 85 -68.41 -17.16 5.86
C TYR A 85 -69.16 -18.04 4.84
N PRO A 86 -68.74 -19.28 4.52
CA PRO A 86 -69.42 -20.10 3.51
C PRO A 86 -70.83 -20.55 3.93
N LYS A 87 -71.20 -20.44 5.21
CA LYS A 87 -72.50 -20.89 5.74
C LYS A 87 -73.45 -19.74 6.03
N THR A 88 -72.93 -18.62 6.50
CA THR A 88 -73.73 -17.55 7.11
C THR A 88 -73.35 -16.16 6.59
N GLY A 89 -72.42 -16.09 5.65
CA GLY A 89 -71.92 -14.83 5.09
C GLY A 89 -71.20 -13.95 6.12
N VAL A 90 -71.00 -12.68 5.80
CA VAL A 90 -70.30 -11.71 6.67
C VAL A 90 -71.07 -11.43 7.96
N THR A 91 -72.40 -11.46 7.91
CA THR A 91 -73.26 -11.13 9.06
C THR A 91 -73.34 -12.26 10.09
N GLY A 92 -73.06 -13.50 9.68
CA GLY A 92 -73.14 -14.67 10.53
C GLY A 92 -72.42 -14.54 11.87
N PRO A 93 -71.10 -14.29 11.88
CA PRO A 93 -70.35 -14.12 13.13
C PRO A 93 -70.86 -12.99 14.02
N TYR A 94 -71.35 -11.89 13.43
CA TYR A 94 -71.88 -10.75 14.19
C TYR A 94 -73.22 -11.08 14.85
N VAL A 95 -74.13 -11.75 14.12
CA VAL A 95 -75.42 -12.21 14.64
C VAL A 95 -75.24 -13.33 15.68
N LEU A 96 -74.25 -14.20 15.48
CA LEU A 96 -73.84 -15.20 16.47
C LEU A 96 -73.35 -14.49 17.75
N GLY A 97 -72.48 -13.49 17.62
CA GLY A 97 -71.98 -12.71 18.75
C GLY A 97 -73.09 -12.02 19.56
N THR A 98 -74.01 -11.32 18.89
CA THR A 98 -75.16 -10.69 19.57
C THR A 98 -76.12 -11.72 20.16
N GLY A 99 -76.34 -12.84 19.47
CA GLY A 99 -77.15 -13.96 19.96
C GLY A 99 -76.59 -14.60 21.22
N LEU A 100 -75.26 -14.79 21.31
CA LEU A 100 -74.61 -15.31 22.52
C LEU A 100 -74.72 -14.35 23.70
N ILE A 101 -74.54 -13.04 23.46
CA ILE A 101 -74.70 -12.02 24.52
C ILE A 101 -76.13 -12.03 25.05
N LEU A 102 -77.13 -12.07 24.17
CA LEU A 102 -78.55 -12.14 24.54
C LEU A 102 -78.88 -13.45 25.27
N TYR A 103 -78.30 -14.57 24.85
CA TYR A 103 -78.47 -15.86 25.50
C TYR A 103 -77.89 -15.87 26.92
N PHE A 104 -76.68 -15.33 27.12
CA PHE A 104 -76.07 -15.25 28.45
C PHE A 104 -76.87 -14.39 29.43
N LEU A 105 -77.49 -13.31 28.94
CA LEU A 105 -78.40 -12.48 29.72
C LEU A 105 -79.73 -13.20 30.01
N SER A 106 -80.34 -13.84 29.01
CA SER A 106 -81.64 -14.50 29.14
C SER A 106 -81.62 -15.77 29.99
N LYS A 107 -80.47 -16.46 30.07
CA LYS A 107 -80.29 -17.66 30.90
C LYS A 107 -79.63 -17.37 32.25
N GLU A 108 -79.44 -16.10 32.59
CA GLU A 108 -78.77 -15.66 33.83
C GLU A 108 -77.38 -16.29 34.06
N ILE A 109 -76.75 -16.81 33.00
CA ILE A 109 -75.36 -17.30 33.06
C ILE A 109 -74.42 -16.12 33.34
N TYR A 110 -74.82 -14.91 32.90
CA TYR A 110 -74.19 -13.65 33.27
C TYR A 110 -75.13 -12.79 34.12
N VAL A 111 -74.94 -12.81 35.45
CA VAL A 111 -75.75 -12.04 36.41
C VAL A 111 -75.23 -10.60 36.53
N ILE A 112 -76.11 -9.62 36.33
CA ILE A 112 -75.77 -8.18 36.45
C ILE A 112 -75.60 -7.83 37.93
N THR A 113 -74.34 -7.88 38.37
CA THR A 113 -73.87 -7.48 39.71
C THR A 113 -73.26 -6.06 39.63
N PRO A 114 -73.16 -5.27 40.72
CA PRO A 114 -72.41 -4.00 40.71
C PRO A 114 -71.00 -4.10 40.10
N GLU A 115 -70.33 -5.26 40.22
CA GLU A 115 -69.04 -5.54 39.59
C GLU A 115 -69.06 -5.45 38.06
N THR A 116 -70.20 -5.70 37.41
CA THR A 116 -70.32 -5.62 35.94
C THR A 116 -70.20 -4.18 35.43
N ILE A 117 -70.64 -3.19 36.22
CA ILE A 117 -70.48 -1.77 35.91
C ILE A 117 -69.00 -1.37 36.01
N SER A 118 -68.32 -1.88 37.04
CA SER A 118 -66.87 -1.72 37.22
C SER A 118 -66.09 -2.33 36.03
N ALA A 119 -66.44 -3.57 35.63
CA ALA A 119 -65.80 -4.25 34.50
C ALA A 119 -65.95 -3.50 33.17
N ILE A 120 -67.14 -2.97 32.86
CA ILE A 120 -67.37 -2.15 31.66
C ILE A 120 -66.48 -0.90 31.68
N SER A 121 -66.36 -0.24 32.84
CA SER A 121 -65.47 0.92 33.01
C SER A 121 -64.00 0.56 32.77
N THR A 122 -63.51 -0.53 33.35
CA THR A 122 -62.13 -1.01 33.17
C THR A 122 -61.84 -1.36 31.70
N ILE A 123 -62.75 -2.07 31.03
CA ILE A 123 -62.61 -2.41 29.61
C ILE A 123 -62.61 -1.13 28.75
N GLY A 124 -63.46 -0.16 29.06
CA GLY A 124 -63.50 1.13 28.37
C GLY A 124 -62.18 1.89 28.46
N VAL A 125 -61.57 1.95 29.64
CA VAL A 125 -60.25 2.57 29.85
C VAL A 125 -59.16 1.82 29.09
N LEU A 126 -59.16 0.49 29.11
CA LEU A 126 -58.19 -0.32 28.36
C LEU A 126 -58.29 -0.06 26.85
N VAL A 127 -59.50 -0.03 26.29
CA VAL A 127 -59.72 0.29 24.87
C VAL A 127 -59.25 1.71 24.55
N TYR A 128 -59.49 2.68 25.44
CA TYR A 128 -59.02 4.05 25.27
C TYR A 128 -57.48 4.13 25.23
N ILE A 129 -56.80 3.46 26.16
CA ILE A 129 -55.33 3.41 26.22
C ILE A 129 -54.77 2.78 24.96
N VAL A 130 -55.29 1.62 24.54
CA VAL A 130 -54.82 0.94 23.32
C VAL A 130 -55.03 1.81 22.08
N LYS A 131 -56.17 2.51 21.96
CA LYS A 131 -56.43 3.40 20.82
C LYS A 131 -55.57 4.67 20.81
N LYS A 132 -55.23 5.22 21.99
CA LYS A 132 -54.47 6.47 22.09
C LYS A 132 -52.95 6.27 22.11
N TYR A 133 -52.47 5.26 22.82
CA TYR A 133 -51.05 4.99 23.03
C TYR A 133 -50.54 3.76 22.26
N GLY A 134 -51.41 3.00 21.59
CA GLY A 134 -51.00 1.81 20.85
C GLY A 134 -50.01 2.10 19.72
N ALA A 135 -50.23 3.19 18.97
CA ALA A 135 -49.33 3.58 17.88
C ALA A 135 -47.94 3.98 18.40
N SER A 136 -47.86 4.78 19.45
CA SER A 136 -46.58 5.22 20.02
C SER A 136 -45.79 4.07 20.66
N ILE A 137 -46.48 3.11 21.30
CA ILE A 137 -45.84 1.90 21.84
C ILE A 137 -45.33 0.99 20.71
N GLY A 138 -46.08 0.85 19.62
CA GLY A 138 -45.66 0.10 18.43
C GLY A 138 -44.39 0.68 17.81
N GLU A 139 -44.40 1.99 17.51
CA GLU A 139 -43.21 2.68 16.99
C GLU A 139 -42.00 2.59 17.95
N PHE A 140 -42.23 2.62 19.26
CA PHE A 140 -41.17 2.48 20.25
C PHE A 140 -40.56 1.06 20.25
N ALA A 141 -41.40 0.02 20.14
CA ALA A 141 -40.93 -1.36 20.02
C ALA A 141 -40.12 -1.58 18.73
N ASP A 142 -40.58 -1.02 17.61
CA ASP A 142 -39.88 -1.11 16.33
C ASP A 142 -38.53 -0.39 16.38
N LYS A 143 -38.48 0.82 16.96
CA LYS A 143 -37.23 1.57 17.17
C LYS A 143 -36.21 0.80 18.00
N LEU A 144 -36.64 0.08 19.05
CA LEU A 144 -35.73 -0.73 19.86
C LEU A 144 -35.13 -1.90 19.07
N ASN A 145 -35.91 -2.52 18.19
CA ASN A 145 -35.40 -3.59 17.33
C ASN A 145 -34.45 -3.04 16.27
N GLU A 146 -34.82 -1.93 15.63
CA GLU A 146 -33.98 -1.26 14.63
C GLU A 146 -32.64 -0.79 15.22
N GLN A 147 -32.64 -0.21 16.42
CA GLN A 147 -31.43 0.19 17.12
C GLN A 147 -30.50 -1.00 17.41
N LYS A 148 -31.06 -2.13 17.87
CA LYS A 148 -30.26 -3.34 18.10
C LYS A 148 -29.64 -3.86 16.81
N ILE A 149 -30.42 -3.91 15.72
CA ILE A 149 -29.92 -4.34 14.41
C ILE A 149 -28.84 -3.38 13.91
N ALA A 150 -29.05 -2.07 14.02
CA ALA A 150 -28.09 -1.05 13.60
C ALA A 150 -26.77 -1.13 14.38
N GLN A 151 -26.83 -1.28 15.72
CA GLN A 151 -25.64 -1.47 16.55
C GLN A 151 -24.89 -2.75 16.18
N LEU A 152 -25.60 -3.86 15.95
CA LEU A 152 -24.98 -5.11 15.52
C LEU A 152 -24.30 -4.98 14.15
N GLU A 153 -24.96 -4.31 13.20
CA GLU A 153 -24.40 -4.11 11.86
C GLU A 153 -23.19 -3.14 11.89
N GLU A 154 -23.23 -2.11 12.73
CA GLU A 154 -22.10 -1.19 12.94
C GLU A 154 -20.89 -1.94 13.51
N VAL A 155 -21.07 -2.75 14.57
CA VAL A 155 -19.98 -3.53 15.17
C VAL A 155 -19.42 -4.55 14.18
N LYS A 156 -20.30 -5.23 13.42
CA LYS A 156 -19.88 -6.15 12.36
C LYS A 156 -19.08 -5.44 11.28
N GLN A 157 -19.55 -4.29 10.80
CA GLN A 157 -18.86 -3.54 9.75
C GLN A 157 -17.54 -2.95 10.25
N ALA A 158 -17.48 -2.47 11.49
CA ALA A 158 -16.24 -2.03 12.13
C ALA A 158 -15.23 -3.18 12.24
N SER A 159 -15.68 -4.38 12.63
CA SER A 159 -14.84 -5.57 12.72
C SER A 159 -14.29 -5.99 11.36
N ILE A 160 -15.14 -6.01 10.32
CA ILE A 160 -14.72 -6.32 8.94
C ILE A 160 -13.68 -5.31 8.47
N LYS A 161 -13.90 -4.01 8.70
CA LYS A 161 -12.94 -2.95 8.35
C LYS A 161 -11.62 -3.12 9.08
N GLN A 162 -11.64 -3.36 10.39
CA GLN A 162 -10.42 -3.59 11.16
C GLN A 162 -9.60 -4.78 10.66
N ILE A 163 -10.27 -5.88 10.30
CA ILE A 163 -9.61 -7.05 9.71
C ILE A 163 -9.03 -6.71 8.33
N GLN A 164 -9.79 -5.97 7.51
CA GLN A 164 -9.32 -5.55 6.19
C GLN A 164 -8.10 -4.62 6.28
N ASP A 165 -8.12 -3.64 7.19
CA ASP A 165 -7.01 -2.73 7.45
C ASP A 165 -5.76 -3.49 7.93
N ALA A 166 -5.94 -4.50 8.80
CA ALA A 166 -4.86 -5.37 9.24
C ALA A 166 -4.25 -6.17 8.07
N ILE A 167 -5.10 -6.73 7.19
CA ILE A 167 -4.65 -7.46 5.99
C ILE A 167 -3.85 -6.53 5.06
N ASP A 168 -4.32 -5.31 4.85
CA ASP A 168 -3.66 -4.37 3.94
C ASP A 168 -2.35 -3.83 4.52
N LEU A 169 -2.27 -3.68 5.85
CA LEU A 169 -1.03 -3.41 6.56
C LEU A 169 -0.02 -4.56 6.39
N GLU A 170 -0.44 -5.82 6.58
CA GLU A 170 0.43 -6.99 6.38
C GLU A 170 0.92 -7.09 4.93
N LYS A 171 0.06 -6.87 3.94
CA LYS A 171 0.45 -6.83 2.52
C LYS A 171 1.49 -5.74 2.26
N SER A 172 1.32 -4.56 2.85
CA SER A 172 2.28 -3.46 2.71
C SER A 172 3.65 -3.84 3.30
N GLN A 173 3.68 -4.52 4.44
CA GLN A 173 4.89 -5.03 5.05
C GLN A 173 5.55 -6.12 4.20
N GLN A 174 4.76 -7.04 3.65
CA GLN A 174 5.26 -8.08 2.74
C GLN A 174 5.89 -7.46 1.48
N ALA A 175 5.28 -6.42 0.92
CA ALA A 175 5.84 -5.68 -0.21
C ALA A 175 7.16 -4.97 0.15
N LEU A 176 7.30 -4.43 1.36
CA LEU A 176 8.55 -3.84 1.85
C LEU A 176 9.65 -4.89 2.02
N VAL A 177 9.31 -6.05 2.58
CA VAL A 177 10.26 -7.18 2.72
C VAL A 177 10.72 -7.66 1.35
N GLN A 178 9.80 -7.81 0.40
CA GLN A 178 10.14 -8.13 -0.98
C GLN A 178 11.09 -7.09 -1.57
N LYS A 179 10.90 -5.79 -1.33
CA LYS A 179 11.78 -4.73 -1.86
C LYS A 179 13.14 -4.61 -1.18
N ARG A 180 13.40 -5.33 -0.07
CA ARG A 180 14.66 -5.21 0.69
C ARG A 180 15.90 -5.61 -0.11
N HIS A 181 15.79 -6.54 -1.06
CA HIS A 181 16.92 -6.96 -1.90
C HIS A 181 17.48 -5.82 -2.76
N TYR A 182 16.64 -4.87 -3.19
CA TYR A 182 17.09 -3.72 -3.98
C TYR A 182 18.14 -2.88 -3.26
N LEU A 183 18.04 -2.74 -1.93
CA LEU A 183 19.05 -2.02 -1.15
C LEU A 183 20.42 -2.72 -1.25
N PHE A 184 20.45 -4.04 -1.15
CA PHE A 184 21.68 -4.82 -1.27
C PHE A 184 22.23 -4.80 -2.69
N ASP A 185 21.38 -4.85 -3.71
CA ASP A 185 21.81 -4.78 -5.10
C ASP A 185 22.43 -3.42 -5.43
N VAL A 186 21.84 -2.32 -4.94
CA VAL A 186 22.41 -0.97 -5.05
C VAL A 186 23.76 -0.88 -4.35
N GLN A 187 23.90 -1.45 -3.14
CA GLN A 187 25.17 -1.46 -2.43
C GLN A 187 26.26 -2.23 -3.19
N ARG A 188 25.94 -3.43 -3.71
CA ARG A 188 26.89 -4.23 -4.50
C ARG A 188 27.31 -3.48 -5.77
N ASN A 189 26.36 -2.89 -6.49
CA ASN A 189 26.64 -2.15 -7.72
C ASN A 189 27.47 -0.88 -7.45
N ASN A 190 27.21 -0.17 -6.36
CA ASN A 190 27.99 1.00 -5.98
C ASN A 190 29.44 0.64 -5.66
N ILE A 191 29.67 -0.44 -4.89
CA ILE A 191 31.02 -0.93 -4.60
C ILE A 191 31.74 -1.38 -5.88
N ALA A 192 31.06 -2.13 -6.75
CA ALA A 192 31.63 -2.55 -8.04
C ALA A 192 32.01 -1.34 -8.91
N MET A 193 31.15 -0.34 -9.00
CA MET A 193 31.41 0.89 -9.73
C MET A 193 32.59 1.68 -9.13
N ALA A 194 32.68 1.80 -7.81
CA ALA A 194 33.80 2.47 -7.14
C ALA A 194 35.15 1.77 -7.45
N LEU A 195 35.17 0.44 -7.45
CA LEU A 195 36.36 -0.33 -7.82
C LEU A 195 36.74 -0.07 -9.29
N GLU A 196 35.79 -0.12 -10.22
CA GLU A 196 36.00 0.19 -11.64
C GLU A 196 36.48 1.63 -11.89
N LEU A 197 35.99 2.59 -11.12
CA LEU A 197 36.43 3.99 -11.17
C LEU A 197 37.88 4.11 -10.71
N THR A 198 38.23 3.56 -9.54
CA THR A 198 39.62 3.63 -9.05
C THR A 198 40.61 2.92 -9.99
N TYR A 199 40.18 1.83 -10.65
CA TYR A 199 40.98 1.17 -11.67
C TYR A 199 41.22 2.08 -12.88
N ARG A 200 40.17 2.72 -13.41
CA ARG A 200 40.28 3.69 -14.52
C ARG A 200 41.13 4.89 -14.15
N GLU A 201 40.99 5.43 -12.94
CA GLU A 201 41.82 6.54 -12.44
C GLU A 201 43.31 6.18 -12.43
N ARG A 202 43.65 4.96 -11.98
CA ARG A 202 45.04 4.48 -11.99
C ARG A 202 45.59 4.39 -13.42
N LEU A 203 44.82 3.83 -14.35
CA LEU A 203 45.20 3.79 -15.77
C LEU A 203 45.37 5.19 -16.37
N HIS A 204 44.42 6.09 -16.11
CA HIS A 204 44.48 7.48 -16.58
C HIS A 204 45.66 8.24 -15.97
N ARG A 205 46.02 8.00 -14.70
CA ARG A 205 47.20 8.58 -14.07
C ARG A 205 48.47 8.14 -14.81
N VAL A 206 48.64 6.84 -15.09
CA VAL A 206 49.80 6.34 -15.83
C VAL A 206 49.84 6.92 -17.25
N TYR A 207 48.70 6.93 -17.95
CA TYR A 207 48.60 7.54 -19.28
C TYR A 207 49.01 9.03 -19.26
N LYS A 208 48.52 9.79 -18.27
CA LYS A 208 48.84 11.22 -18.11
C LYS A 208 50.33 11.45 -17.82
N GLU A 209 50.94 10.63 -16.97
CA GLU A 209 52.38 10.71 -16.68
C GLU A 209 53.22 10.45 -17.94
N VAL A 210 52.92 9.38 -18.70
CA VAL A 210 53.63 9.06 -19.94
C VAL A 210 53.47 10.19 -20.96
N LYS A 211 52.25 10.71 -21.13
CA LYS A 211 52.00 11.87 -21.99
C LYS A 211 52.80 13.10 -21.53
N ASN A 212 52.86 13.37 -20.23
CA ASN A 212 53.61 14.51 -19.69
C ASN A 212 55.12 14.42 -19.99
N ARG A 213 55.70 13.21 -19.95
CA ARG A 213 57.11 12.99 -20.37
C ARG A 213 57.33 13.28 -21.85
N LEU A 214 56.41 12.83 -22.70
CA LEU A 214 56.48 13.05 -24.13
C LEU A 214 56.28 14.54 -24.47
N ASP A 215 55.26 15.17 -23.90
CA ASP A 215 54.99 16.60 -24.08
C ASP A 215 56.17 17.45 -23.57
N TYR A 216 56.83 17.03 -22.48
CA TYR A 216 58.06 17.67 -22.00
C TYR A 216 59.18 17.60 -23.05
N GLN A 217 59.46 16.43 -23.63
CA GLN A 217 60.48 16.31 -24.67
C GLN A 217 60.18 17.18 -25.90
N ILE A 218 58.93 17.17 -26.36
CA ILE A 218 58.48 18.03 -27.47
C ILE A 218 58.65 19.51 -27.11
N SER A 219 58.30 19.91 -25.89
CA SER A 219 58.45 21.30 -25.43
C SER A 219 59.90 21.76 -25.39
N VAL A 220 60.82 20.90 -24.94
CA VAL A 220 62.27 21.17 -24.92
C VAL A 220 62.80 21.29 -26.35
N GLN A 221 62.42 20.39 -27.26
CA GLN A 221 62.79 20.49 -28.67
C GLN A 221 62.29 21.79 -29.32
N ASN A 222 61.03 22.16 -29.06
CA ASN A 222 60.45 23.40 -29.57
C ASN A 222 61.10 24.65 -28.94
N MET A 223 61.56 24.58 -27.70
CA MET A 223 62.32 25.65 -27.06
C MET A 223 63.72 25.79 -27.68
N MET A 224 64.44 24.69 -27.89
CA MET A 224 65.76 24.70 -28.52
C MET A 224 65.71 25.27 -29.93
N ARG A 225 64.77 24.78 -30.76
CA ARG A 225 64.54 25.34 -32.12
C ARG A 225 64.23 26.83 -32.08
N ARG A 226 63.41 27.29 -31.11
CA ARG A 226 63.13 28.73 -30.94
C ARG A 226 64.37 29.53 -30.56
N LYS A 227 65.19 29.04 -29.63
CA LYS A 227 66.45 29.71 -29.25
C LYS A 227 67.46 29.74 -30.39
N GLU A 228 67.59 28.66 -31.16
CA GLU A 228 68.44 28.62 -32.35
C GLU A 228 67.97 29.63 -33.39
N GLN A 229 66.66 29.72 -33.63
CA GLN A 229 66.08 30.70 -34.54
C GLN A 229 66.31 32.14 -34.06
N GLU A 230 66.09 32.44 -32.78
CA GLU A 230 66.37 33.76 -32.20
C GLU A 230 67.87 34.12 -32.28
N HIS A 231 68.76 33.17 -31.98
CA HIS A 231 70.19 33.38 -32.09
C HIS A 231 70.62 33.65 -33.55
N MET A 232 70.09 32.87 -34.49
CA MET A 232 70.32 33.05 -35.92
C MET A 232 69.84 34.44 -36.39
N VAL A 233 68.63 34.85 -36.01
CA VAL A 233 68.09 36.19 -36.35
C VAL A 233 68.99 37.29 -35.79
N ASN A 234 69.36 37.21 -34.50
CA ASN A 234 70.24 38.20 -33.86
C ASN A 234 71.66 38.21 -34.48
N TRP A 235 72.18 37.05 -34.88
CA TRP A 235 73.49 36.95 -35.52
C TRP A 235 73.49 37.56 -36.93
N VAL A 236 72.44 37.28 -37.71
CA VAL A 236 72.22 37.87 -39.05
C VAL A 236 72.05 39.38 -38.92
N GLU A 237 71.25 39.86 -37.97
CA GLU A 237 71.06 41.30 -37.72
C GLU A 237 72.40 41.98 -37.39
N LYS A 238 73.18 41.42 -36.46
CA LYS A 238 74.52 41.95 -36.11
C LYS A 238 75.48 41.94 -37.30
N HIS A 239 75.53 40.85 -38.07
CA HIS A 239 76.39 40.78 -39.26
C HIS A 239 75.94 41.77 -40.34
N VAL A 240 74.64 41.95 -40.56
CA VAL A 240 74.11 42.94 -41.49
C VAL A 240 74.50 44.35 -41.02
N VAL A 241 74.26 44.71 -39.77
CA VAL A 241 74.65 46.03 -39.21
C VAL A 241 76.16 46.26 -39.29
N GLN A 242 76.98 45.24 -39.06
CA GLN A 242 78.44 45.34 -39.15
C GLN A 242 78.96 45.39 -40.59
N SER A 243 78.30 44.70 -41.53
CA SER A 243 78.62 44.73 -42.96
C SER A 243 78.18 46.03 -43.65
N LEU A 244 77.18 46.72 -43.07
CA LEU A 244 76.82 48.10 -43.41
C LEU A 244 77.93 49.04 -42.90
N SER A 245 79.06 49.04 -43.60
CA SER A 245 80.12 50.03 -43.41
C SER A 245 79.64 51.42 -43.85
N THR A 246 80.28 52.48 -43.35
CA THR A 246 80.07 53.87 -43.79
C THR A 246 80.26 54.08 -45.29
N GLN A 247 80.85 53.11 -46.01
CA GLN A 247 81.01 53.11 -47.45
C GLN A 247 79.67 52.84 -48.17
N GLN A 248 78.84 51.95 -47.62
CA GLN A 248 77.59 51.48 -48.23
C GLN A 248 76.40 52.39 -47.93
N GLU A 249 76.45 53.14 -46.82
CA GLU A 249 75.50 54.24 -46.56
C GLU A 249 75.54 55.31 -47.67
N LYS A 250 76.75 55.64 -48.18
CA LYS A 250 76.92 56.59 -49.29
C LYS A 250 76.35 56.06 -50.60
N GLU A 251 76.57 54.78 -50.91
CA GLU A 251 76.00 54.12 -52.09
C GLU A 251 74.48 53.97 -52.00
N THR A 252 73.95 53.74 -50.80
CA THR A 252 72.51 53.66 -50.54
C THR A 252 71.85 55.03 -50.69
N ILE A 253 72.46 56.12 -50.21
CA ILE A 253 71.99 57.49 -50.45
C ILE A 253 72.00 57.80 -51.95
N ALA A 254 73.05 57.41 -52.69
CA ALA A 254 73.11 57.59 -54.14
C ALA A 254 71.99 56.82 -54.86
N LYS A 255 71.69 55.60 -54.40
CA LYS A 255 70.58 54.80 -54.92
C LYS A 255 69.22 55.41 -54.59
N CYS A 256 68.99 55.90 -53.38
CA CYS A 256 67.78 56.64 -53.00
C CYS A 256 67.58 57.90 -53.86
N ILE A 257 68.65 58.65 -54.16
CA ILE A 257 68.59 59.78 -55.09
C ILE A 257 68.22 59.31 -56.50
N SER A 258 68.73 58.16 -56.94
CA SER A 258 68.38 57.58 -58.24
C SER A 258 66.91 57.13 -58.29
N ASP A 259 66.40 56.51 -57.23
CA ASP A 259 65.01 56.05 -57.14
C ASP A 259 64.04 57.23 -57.03
N LEU A 260 64.39 58.29 -56.31
CA LEU A 260 63.64 59.56 -56.30
C LEU A 260 63.63 60.23 -57.67
N LYS A 261 64.75 60.22 -58.40
CA LYS A 261 64.78 60.72 -59.79
C LYS A 261 63.91 59.87 -60.72
N LEU A 262 63.86 58.55 -60.53
CA LEU A 262 62.99 57.66 -61.30
C LEU A 262 61.51 57.85 -60.96
N LEU A 263 61.16 58.01 -59.68
CA LEU A 263 59.81 58.35 -59.24
C LEU A 263 59.38 59.74 -59.72
N ALA A 264 60.26 60.74 -59.70
CA ALA A 264 59.99 62.07 -60.24
C ALA A 264 59.78 62.04 -61.76
N LYS A 265 60.57 61.24 -62.50
CA LYS A 265 60.33 61.00 -63.93
C LYS A 265 59.01 60.28 -64.19
N LYS A 266 58.64 59.29 -63.36
CA LYS A 266 57.34 58.61 -63.45
C LYS A 266 56.16 59.54 -63.10
N ALA A 267 56.33 60.44 -62.12
CA ALA A 267 55.32 61.44 -61.76
C ALA A 267 55.15 62.51 -62.84
N GLN A 268 56.22 62.91 -63.53
CA GLN A 268 56.13 63.78 -64.72
C GLN A 268 55.57 63.07 -65.96
N ALA A 269 55.60 61.74 -66.00
CA ALA A 269 55.07 60.91 -67.08
C ALA A 269 53.65 60.38 -66.82
N GLN A 270 53.03 60.68 -65.67
CA GLN A 270 51.60 60.44 -65.42
C GLN A 270 50.82 61.71 -65.77
N PRO A 271 50.00 61.71 -66.85
CA PRO A 271 49.11 62.82 -67.14
C PRO A 271 48.00 62.88 -66.07
N VAL A 272 47.82 64.09 -65.53
CA VAL A 272 46.60 64.52 -64.85
C VAL A 272 45.41 64.17 -65.75
N VAL A 273 44.49 63.36 -65.22
CA VAL A 273 43.07 63.38 -65.58
C VAL A 273 42.34 63.90 -64.37
#